data_AF-A0A6G3XEF8-F1
#
_entry.id   AF-A0A6G3XEF8-F1
#
_cell.length_a   1.000
_cell.length_b   1.000
_cell.length_c   1.000
_cell.angle_alpha   90.00
_cell.angle_beta   90.00
_cell.angle_gamma   90.00
#
_symmetry.space_group_name_H-M   'P 1'
#
loop_
_entity.id
_entity.type
_entity.pdbx_description
1 polymer ?
#
loop_
_entity_poly.entity_id
_entity_poly.type
_entity_poly.pdbx_seq_one_letter_code
_entity_poly.pdbx_strand_id
1 'polypeptide(L)'
;PVAVHSKLSTALVRELAEDGTLAGLKDSSGDEGGLRRLVVALGGREGRAQGPVPHFSVLTGSELTVDAALLAGADGVVPGLGN
;
A
#
# COMPACT_ATOMS: atom_id res chain seq x y z
N PRO A 1 -4.22 -6.10 -10.64
CA PRO A 1 -3.74 -7.05 -11.68
C PRO A 1 -4.86 -7.80 -12.38
N VAL A 2 -5.78 -8.44 -11.64
CA VAL A 2 -6.83 -9.28 -12.24
C VAL A 2 -7.69 -8.57 -13.29
N ALA A 3 -7.98 -7.28 -13.10
CA ALA A 3 -8.84 -6.50 -14.01
C ALA A 3 -8.10 -5.78 -15.16
N VAL A 4 -6.80 -5.51 -15.02
CA VAL A 4 -6.04 -4.66 -15.96
C VAL A 4 -4.77 -5.33 -16.50
N HIS A 5 -4.55 -6.60 -16.14
CA HIS A 5 -3.43 -7.46 -16.55
C HIS A 5 -2.02 -6.89 -16.31
N SER A 6 -1.90 -5.86 -15.46
CA SER A 6 -0.64 -5.24 -15.06
C SER A 6 -0.54 -5.12 -13.53
N LYS A 7 0.68 -5.25 -13.01
CA LYS A 7 1.02 -4.98 -11.61
C LYS A 7 1.95 -3.77 -11.56
N LEU A 8 1.61 -2.78 -10.75
CA LEU A 8 2.50 -1.67 -10.45
C LEU A 8 3.65 -2.19 -9.58
N SER A 9 4.89 -1.94 -9.99
CA SER A 9 6.07 -2.34 -9.22
C SER A 9 6.25 -1.43 -8.00
N THR A 10 6.83 -1.96 -6.93
CA THR A 10 7.17 -1.16 -5.74
C THR A 10 8.09 0.01 -6.08
N ALA A 11 9.02 -0.19 -7.03
CA ALA A 11 9.94 0.85 -7.47
C ALA A 11 9.18 2.02 -8.14
N LEU A 12 8.28 1.73 -9.09
CA LEU A 12 7.48 2.74 -9.77
C LEU A 12 6.57 3.50 -8.79
N VAL A 13 5.88 2.77 -7.90
CA VAL A 13 5.01 3.40 -6.90
C VAL A 13 5.82 4.33 -5.99
N ARG A 14 7.03 3.93 -5.60
CA ARG A 14 7.89 4.75 -4.75
C ARG A 14 8.39 5.99 -5.47
N GLU A 15 8.85 5.86 -6.71
CA GLU A 15 9.28 6.99 -7.55
C GLU A 15 8.17 8.04 -7.66
N LEU A 16 6.96 7.63 -8.05
CA LEU A 16 5.81 8.53 -8.20
C LEU A 16 5.27 9.07 -6.86
N ALA A 17 5.61 8.45 -5.74
CA ALA A 17 5.29 8.97 -4.42
C ALA A 17 6.32 10.03 -3.99
N GLU A 18 7.61 9.78 -4.26
CA GLU A 18 8.72 10.69 -3.93
C GLU A 18 8.65 11.98 -4.75
N ASP A 19 8.21 11.91 -6.01
CA ASP A 19 7.99 13.10 -6.84
C ASP A 19 6.66 13.83 -6.58
N GLY A 20 5.78 13.26 -5.75
CA GLY A 20 4.49 13.82 -5.36
C GLY A 20 3.35 13.63 -6.37
N THR A 21 3.54 12.87 -7.44
CA THR A 21 2.51 12.58 -8.45
C THR A 21 1.37 11.74 -7.88
N LEU A 22 1.69 10.74 -7.05
CA LEU A 22 0.70 9.91 -6.39
C LEU A 22 0.53 10.32 -4.92
N ALA A 23 -0.71 10.50 -4.49
CA ALA A 23 -1.05 10.71 -3.09
C ALA A 23 -1.22 9.38 -2.32
N GLY A 24 -1.32 8.25 -3.01
CA GLY A 24 -1.46 6.94 -2.38
C GLY A 24 -1.63 5.78 -3.34
N LEU A 25 -1.71 4.57 -2.76
CA LEU A 25 -1.97 3.30 -3.44
C LEU A 25 -3.08 2.54 -2.71
N LYS A 26 -4.10 2.07 -3.44
CA LYS A 26 -4.97 0.98 -3.02
C LYS A 26 -4.51 -0.31 -3.70
N ASP A 27 -3.97 -1.26 -2.94
CA ASP A 27 -3.51 -2.54 -3.49
C ASP A 27 -4.58 -3.63 -3.30
N SER A 28 -5.19 -4.06 -4.40
CA SER A 28 -6.14 -5.18 -4.44
C SER A 28 -5.58 -6.41 -5.16
N SER A 29 -4.25 -6.60 -5.18
CA SER A 29 -3.65 -7.74 -5.87
C SER A 29 -3.75 -9.06 -5.13
N GLY A 30 -4.07 -9.07 -3.84
CA GLY A 30 -3.93 -10.25 -2.98
C GLY A 30 -2.48 -10.71 -2.80
N ASP A 31 -1.52 -9.78 -2.91
CA ASP A 31 -0.10 -10.05 -2.61
C ASP A 31 0.28 -9.29 -1.33
N GLU A 32 -0.07 -9.86 -0.18
CA GLU A 32 0.21 -9.29 1.14
C GLU A 32 1.72 -9.12 1.37
N GLY A 33 2.54 -10.03 0.81
CA GLY A 33 3.99 -9.93 0.88
C GLY A 33 4.51 -8.71 0.12
N GLY A 34 3.98 -8.45 -1.07
CA GLY A 34 4.27 -7.26 -1.87
C GLY A 34 3.86 -5.96 -1.18
N LEU A 35 2.65 -5.92 -0.62
CA LEU A 35 2.16 -4.77 0.15
C LEU A 35 3.07 -4.49 1.36
N ARG A 36 3.43 -5.53 2.12
CA ARG A 36 4.34 -5.39 3.28
C ARG A 36 5.72 -4.90 2.87
N ARG A 37 6.29 -5.40 1.77
CA ARG A 37 7.57 -4.91 1.24
C ARG A 37 7.51 -3.42 0.89
N LEU A 38 6.41 -2.97 0.28
CA LEU A 38 6.20 -1.53 0.03
C LEU A 38 6.17 -0.76 1.35
N VAL A 39 5.35 -1.14 2.32
CA VAL A 39 5.26 -0.43 3.62
C VAL A 39 6.61 -0.33 4.31
N VAL A 40 7.40 -1.41 4.33
CA VAL A 40 8.78 -1.39 4.87
C VAL A 40 9.66 -0.40 4.11
N ALA A 41 9.61 -0.39 2.78
CA ALA A 41 10.36 0.56 1.97
C ALA A 41 9.96 2.02 2.21
N LEU A 42 8.72 2.28 2.66
CA LEU A 42 8.21 3.61 2.97
C LEU A 42 8.43 4.02 4.45
N GLY A 43 9.27 3.31 5.20
CA GLY A 43 9.59 3.63 6.59
C GLY A 43 9.00 2.67 7.63
N GLY A 44 8.26 1.64 7.18
CA GLY A 44 7.65 0.64 8.06
C GLY A 44 6.57 1.20 8.98
N ARG A 45 5.91 0.34 9.77
CA ARG A 45 4.75 0.73 10.58
C ARG A 45 4.95 1.99 11.45
N GLU A 46 6.12 2.13 12.07
CA GLU A 46 6.38 3.21 13.03
C GLU A 46 7.06 4.44 12.39
N GLY A 47 7.81 4.25 11.31
CA GLY A 47 8.62 5.31 10.70
C GLY A 47 7.97 6.04 9.53
N ARG A 48 6.72 5.71 9.17
CA ARG A 48 6.04 6.29 7.99
C ARG A 48 5.94 7.81 8.04
N ALA A 49 5.67 8.40 9.21
CA ALA A 49 5.54 9.85 9.37
C ALA A 49 6.87 10.62 9.18
N GLN A 50 8.02 9.95 9.29
CA GLN A 50 9.35 10.51 9.05
C GLN A 50 10.05 9.84 7.86
N GLY A 51 9.31 9.00 7.12
CA GLY A 51 9.82 8.22 6.01
C GLY A 51 10.00 9.05 4.73
N PRO A 52 10.39 8.41 3.62
CA PRO A 52 10.64 9.11 2.36
C PRO A 52 9.41 9.84 1.81
N VAL A 53 8.20 9.36 2.11
CA VAL A 53 6.93 9.89 1.60
C VAL A 53 5.85 9.92 2.69
N PRO A 54 5.94 10.87 3.64
CA PRO A 54 5.14 10.85 4.87
C PRO A 54 3.64 11.13 4.67
N HIS A 55 3.25 11.64 3.49
CA HIS A 55 1.86 11.93 3.14
C HIS A 55 1.25 10.93 2.15
N PHE A 56 2.03 9.97 1.66
CA PHE A 56 1.56 8.95 0.73
C PHE A 56 0.73 7.90 1.47
N SER A 57 -0.51 7.63 1.07
CA SER A 57 -1.38 6.64 1.75
C SER A 57 -1.28 5.24 1.14
N VAL A 58 -1.25 4.19 1.95
CA VAL A 58 -1.24 2.78 1.52
C VAL A 58 -2.47 2.08 2.08
N LEU A 59 -3.37 1.67 1.20
CA LEU A 59 -4.64 1.02 1.54
C LEU A 59 -4.67 -0.41 0.99
N THR A 60 -5.14 -1.37 1.79
CA THR A 60 -5.39 -2.73 1.30
C THR A 60 -6.79 -2.84 0.70
N GLY A 61 -6.92 -3.58 -0.40
CA GLY A 61 -8.20 -4.01 -0.95
C GLY A 61 -8.66 -5.38 -0.45
N SER A 62 -7.90 -6.02 0.44
CA SER A 62 -8.28 -7.32 1.01
C SER A 62 -9.49 -7.18 1.93
N GLU A 63 -10.31 -8.22 1.95
CA GLU A 63 -11.51 -8.33 2.80
C GLU A 63 -11.27 -9.27 3.99
N LEU A 64 -10.30 -10.19 3.87
CA LEU A 64 -10.07 -11.28 4.85
C LEU A 64 -8.73 -11.17 5.58
N THR A 65 -7.83 -10.30 5.13
CA THR A 65 -6.47 -10.13 5.70
C THR A 65 -6.20 -8.67 6.10
N VAL A 66 -7.26 -7.94 6.47
CA VAL A 66 -7.20 -6.53 6.88
C VAL A 66 -6.33 -6.34 8.12
N ASP A 67 -6.49 -7.23 9.09
CA ASP A 67 -5.69 -7.28 10.31
C ASP A 67 -4.18 -7.40 10.02
N ALA A 68 -3.80 -8.30 9.11
CA ALA A 68 -2.42 -8.49 8.69
C ALA A 68 -1.86 -7.25 7.98
N ALA A 69 -2.67 -6.59 7.14
CA ALA A 69 -2.27 -5.36 6.46
C ALA A 69 -2.07 -4.19 7.44
N LEU A 70 -3.00 -4.01 8.39
CA LEU A 70 -2.88 -2.98 9.43
C LEU A 70 -1.69 -3.26 10.36
N LEU A 71 -1.46 -4.54 10.73
CA LEU A 71 -0.30 -4.94 11.51
C LEU A 71 1.03 -4.65 10.77
N ALA A 72 1.05 -4.77 9.45
CA ALA A 72 2.21 -4.40 8.64
C ALA A 72 2.43 -2.88 8.54
N GLY A 73 1.41 -2.07 8.84
CA GLY A 73 1.46 -0.61 8.78
C GLY A 73 0.75 0.01 7.57
N ALA A 74 -0.21 -0.68 6.96
CA ALA A 74 -1.14 -0.03 6.03
C ALA A 74 -1.98 1.03 6.75
N ASP A 75 -2.33 2.09 6.04
CA ASP A 75 -3.06 3.25 6.60
C ASP A 75 -4.58 3.03 6.64
N GLY A 76 -5.07 1.98 5.97
CA GLY A 76 -6.49 1.67 5.95
C GLY A 76 -6.85 0.54 5.00
N VAL A 77 -8.15 0.39 4.79
CA VAL A 77 -8.76 -0.68 4.00
C VAL A 77 -9.87 -0.12 3.12
N VAL A 78 -10.04 -0.71 1.93
CA VAL A 78 -11.17 -0.44 1.04
C VAL A 78 -11.79 -1.79 0.64
N PRO A 79 -12.58 -2.42 1.53
CA PRO A 79 -13.13 -3.76 1.32
C PRO A 79 -14.49 -3.69 0.62
N GLY A 80 -14.74 -4.59 -0.35
CA GLY A 80 -16.04 -4.68 -1.02
C GLY A 80 -17.15 -5.09 -0.06
N LEU A 81 -16.85 -6.05 0.82
CA LEU A 81 -17.71 -6.51 1.91
C LEU A 81 -18.11 -5.44 2.94
N GLY A 82 -17.51 -4.24 2.88
CA GLY A 82 -17.91 -3.12 3.73
C GLY A 82 -19.22 -2.43 3.33
N ASN A 83 -19.77 -2.75 2.15
CA ASN A 83 -21.11 -2.31 1.73
C ASN A 83 -22.19 -3.15 2.41
#